data_AF-A0A954NEX3-F1
#
_entry.id   AF-A0A954NEX3-F1
#
_cell.length_a   1.000
_cell.length_b   1.000
_cell.length_c   1.000
_cell.angle_alpha   90.00
_cell.angle_beta   90.00
_cell.angle_gamma   90.00
#
_symmetry.space_group_name_H-M   'P 1'
#
loop_
_entity.id
_entity.type
_entity.pdbx_description
1 polymer ?
#
loop_
_entity_poly.entity_id
_entity_poly.type
_entity_poly.pdbx_seq_one_letter_code
_entity_poly.pdbx_strand_id
1 'polypeptide(L)'
;MKRQRRRRGLTLLELMIVLIILVGLLAIVGPRLLGSQKKADIRTAQAQIGNLESSLEMYHVDMRSYPATEDGLNALLQAPDDERRAKNWDGPYLNEDKLPLDPWGNEYGYEYDSEDGGGKPRIFSNGPDGEPETDDDIANRSKDGESDEESGSGSSDE
;
A
#
# COMPACT_ATOMS: atom_id res chain seq x y z
N MET A 1 -56.76 -8.78 -51.89
CA MET A 1 -55.34 -8.86 -52.31
C MET A 1 -54.44 -8.61 -51.09
N LYS A 2 -53.75 -9.63 -50.56
CA LYS A 2 -52.85 -9.49 -49.39
C LYS A 2 -51.47 -9.03 -49.87
N ARG A 3 -51.09 -7.79 -49.55
CA ARG A 3 -49.74 -7.26 -49.81
C ARG A 3 -48.75 -7.98 -48.90
N GLN A 4 -47.93 -8.89 -49.46
CA GLN A 4 -46.80 -9.45 -48.75
C GLN A 4 -45.78 -8.35 -48.45
N ARG A 5 -45.57 -8.06 -47.16
CA ARG A 5 -44.51 -7.16 -46.71
C ARG A 5 -43.18 -7.81 -47.08
N ARG A 6 -42.43 -7.19 -47.99
CA ARG A 6 -41.06 -7.61 -48.32
C ARG A 6 -40.22 -7.51 -47.05
N ARG A 7 -39.71 -8.64 -46.57
CA ARG A 7 -38.68 -8.65 -45.51
C ARG A 7 -37.41 -8.08 -46.15
N ARG A 8 -36.96 -6.91 -45.69
CA ARG A 8 -35.64 -6.37 -46.03
C ARG A 8 -34.61 -7.19 -45.25
N GLY A 9 -33.64 -7.78 -45.95
CA GLY A 9 -32.49 -8.44 -45.35
C GLY A 9 -31.41 -7.41 -44.99
N LEU A 10 -30.55 -7.77 -44.04
CA LEU A 10 -29.35 -7.01 -43.71
C LEU A 10 -28.43 -6.90 -44.93
N THR A 11 -27.87 -5.72 -45.14
CA THR A 11 -26.84 -5.51 -46.17
C THR A 11 -25.46 -5.85 -45.62
N LEU A 12 -24.55 -6.32 -46.48
CA LEU A 12 -23.16 -6.56 -46.08
C LEU A 12 -22.49 -5.30 -45.51
N LEU A 13 -22.83 -4.14 -46.07
CA LEU A 13 -22.31 -2.84 -45.66
C LEU A 13 -22.70 -2.49 -44.23
N GLU A 14 -23.95 -2.78 -43.85
CA GLU A 14 -24.44 -2.55 -42.48
C GLU A 14 -23.67 -3.38 -41.45
N LEU A 15 -23.38 -4.65 -41.78
CA LEU A 15 -22.57 -5.51 -40.93
C LEU A 15 -21.10 -5.04 -40.86
N MET A 16 -20.54 -4.51 -41.94
CA MET A 16 -19.19 -3.92 -41.94
C MET A 16 -19.09 -2.70 -41.02
N ILE A 17 -20.06 -1.77 -41.08
CA ILE A 17 -20.08 -0.58 -40.22
C ILE A 17 -20.15 -1.00 -38.75
N VAL A 18 -21.00 -1.99 -38.41
CA VAL A 18 -21.11 -2.50 -37.04
C VAL A 18 -19.78 -3.06 -36.54
N LEU A 19 -19.07 -3.85 -37.35
CA LEU A 19 -17.77 -4.40 -36.97
C LEU A 19 -16.70 -3.31 -36.79
N ILE A 20 -16.68 -2.29 -37.65
CA ILE A 20 -15.76 -1.15 -37.52
C ILE A 20 -16.00 -0.40 -36.20
N ILE A 21 -17.26 -0.11 -35.88
CA ILE A 21 -17.61 0.56 -34.62
C ILE A 21 -17.23 -0.33 -33.43
N LEU A 22 -17.48 -1.64 -33.50
CA LEU A 22 -17.13 -2.58 -32.43
C LEU A 22 -15.62 -2.62 -32.16
N VAL A 23 -14.81 -2.74 -33.22
CA VAL A 23 -13.34 -2.70 -33.12
C VAL A 23 -12.87 -1.36 -32.55
N GLY A 24 -13.45 -0.25 -33.00
CA GLY A 24 -13.15 1.09 -32.49
C GLY A 24 -13.48 1.27 -31.01
N LEU A 25 -14.61 0.75 -30.54
CA LEU A 25 -15.00 0.81 -29.13
C LEU A 25 -14.06 -0.02 -28.25
N LEU A 26 -13.69 -1.24 -28.68
CA LEU A 26 -12.75 -2.09 -27.95
C LEU A 26 -11.37 -1.42 -27.78
N ALA A 27 -10.90 -0.69 -28.81
CA ALA A 27 -9.63 0.04 -28.75
C ALA A 27 -9.60 1.15 -27.68
N ILE A 28 -10.75 1.74 -27.36
CA ILE A 28 -10.86 2.85 -26.40
C ILE A 28 -10.97 2.36 -24.95
N VAL A 29 -11.58 1.19 -24.74
CA VAL A 29 -11.86 0.65 -23.39
C VAL A 29 -10.64 -0.08 -22.79
N GLY A 30 -9.85 -0.79 -23.62
CA GLY A 30 -8.72 -1.61 -23.15
C GLY A 30 -7.65 -0.89 -22.30
N PRO A 31 -7.12 0.27 -22.71
CA PRO A 31 -5.96 0.88 -22.03
C PRO A 31 -6.26 1.52 -20.67
N ARG A 32 -7.52 1.83 -20.35
CA ARG A 32 -7.88 2.64 -19.17
C ARG A 32 -7.86 1.88 -17.85
N LEU A 33 -7.89 0.55 -17.88
CA LEU A 33 -7.96 -0.27 -16.67
C LEU A 33 -6.59 -0.46 -15.99
N LEU A 34 -5.51 -0.51 -16.76
CA LEU A 34 -4.20 -0.93 -16.25
C LEU A 34 -3.44 0.18 -15.50
N GLY A 35 -3.54 1.44 -15.93
CA GLY A 35 -2.80 2.55 -15.33
C GLY A 35 -3.34 3.02 -13.97
N SER A 36 -4.63 2.81 -13.70
CA SER A 36 -5.26 3.18 -12.43
C SER A 36 -4.92 2.21 -11.30
N GLN A 37 -4.70 0.94 -11.62
CA GLN A 37 -4.41 -0.10 -10.64
C GLN A 37 -3.07 0.17 -9.92
N LYS A 38 -1.98 0.37 -10.67
CA LYS A 38 -0.65 0.64 -10.08
C LYS A 38 -0.66 1.82 -9.10
N LYS A 39 -1.37 2.91 -9.42
CA LYS A 39 -1.47 4.08 -8.52
C LYS A 39 -2.31 3.79 -7.29
N ALA A 40 -3.36 2.98 -7.43
CA ALA A 40 -4.18 2.55 -6.30
C ALA A 40 -3.39 1.63 -5.37
N ASP A 41 -2.60 0.72 -5.92
CA ASP A 41 -1.74 -0.20 -5.17
C ASP A 41 -0.72 0.60 -4.34
N ILE A 42 0.06 1.50 -4.95
CA ILE A 42 1.03 2.35 -4.24
C ILE A 42 0.37 3.13 -3.09
N ARG A 43 -0.81 3.72 -3.32
CA ARG A 43 -1.53 4.45 -2.27
C ARG A 43 -2.03 3.54 -1.16
N THR A 44 -2.43 2.32 -1.48
CA THR A 44 -2.87 1.31 -0.52
C THR A 44 -1.68 0.91 0.35
N ALA A 45 -0.52 0.65 -0.24
CA ALA A 45 0.70 0.35 0.48
C ALA A 45 1.10 1.48 1.44
N GLN A 46 1.06 2.74 0.98
CA GLN A 46 1.35 3.91 1.83
C GLN A 46 0.35 4.05 3.00
N ALA A 47 -0.94 3.81 2.76
CA ALA A 47 -1.95 3.86 3.81
C ALA A 47 -1.77 2.73 4.84
N GLN A 48 -1.45 1.51 4.38
CA GLN A 48 -1.15 0.38 5.25
C GLN A 48 0.09 0.64 6.11
N ILE A 49 1.16 1.20 5.52
CA ILE A 49 2.36 1.63 6.25
C ILE A 49 2.01 2.65 7.35
N GLY A 50 1.19 3.66 7.03
CA GLY A 50 0.75 4.65 8.03
C GLY A 50 -0.08 4.05 9.18
N ASN A 51 -0.92 3.05 8.87
CA ASN A 51 -1.65 2.32 9.90
C ASN A 51 -0.71 1.51 10.81
N LEU A 52 0.28 0.83 10.22
CA LEU A 52 1.31 0.10 10.98
C LEU A 52 2.15 1.03 11.84
N GLU A 53 2.52 2.22 11.34
CA GLU A 53 3.22 3.24 12.13
C GLU A 53 2.39 3.68 13.34
N SER A 54 1.09 3.92 13.15
CA SER A 54 0.19 4.32 14.23
C SER A 54 0.08 3.22 15.30
N SER A 55 -0.02 1.94 14.89
CA SER A 55 -0.02 0.80 15.81
C SER A 55 1.30 0.66 16.57
N LEU A 56 2.43 0.92 15.92
CA LEU A 56 3.75 0.94 16.56
C LEU A 56 3.89 2.09 17.55
N GLU A 57 3.30 3.24 17.28
CA GLU A 57 3.27 4.36 18.22
C GLU A 57 2.46 4.00 19.48
N MET A 58 1.32 3.31 19.34
CA MET A 58 0.57 2.77 20.48
C MET A 58 1.41 1.76 21.27
N TYR A 59 2.07 0.81 20.60
CA TYR A 59 2.99 -0.12 21.24
C TYR A 59 4.08 0.62 22.02
N HIS A 60 4.66 1.68 21.45
CA HIS A 60 5.70 2.47 22.08
C HIS A 60 5.21 3.20 23.34
N VAL A 61 3.97 3.68 23.36
CA VAL A 61 3.36 4.31 24.55
C VAL A 61 3.32 3.35 25.73
N ASP A 62 2.93 2.10 25.49
CA ASP A 62 2.75 1.09 26.52
C ASP A 62 4.08 0.44 26.94
N MET A 63 4.89 0.07 25.95
CA MET A 63 6.14 -0.67 26.15
C MET A 63 7.35 0.23 26.36
N ARG A 64 7.20 1.56 26.19
CA ARG A 64 8.26 2.59 26.29
C ARG A 64 9.42 2.43 25.31
N SER A 65 9.30 1.51 24.36
CA SER A 65 10.26 1.24 23.30
C SER A 65 9.54 0.59 22.12
N TYR A 66 10.06 0.74 20.91
CA TYR A 66 9.56 0.00 19.76
C TYR A 66 10.01 -1.47 19.82
N PRO A 67 9.34 -2.40 19.09
CA PRO A 67 9.79 -3.78 18.99
C PRO A 67 11.23 -3.88 18.46
N ALA A 68 11.98 -4.91 18.89
CA ALA A 68 13.25 -5.19 18.25
C ALA A 68 13.03 -5.66 16.81
N THR A 69 14.01 -5.47 15.93
CA THR A 69 13.93 -5.96 14.53
C THR A 69 13.66 -7.48 14.46
N GLU A 70 14.12 -8.24 15.45
CA GLU A 70 13.86 -9.69 15.59
C GLU A 70 12.39 -10.01 15.88
N ASP A 71 11.74 -9.21 16.74
CA ASP A 71 10.32 -9.34 17.06
C ASP A 71 9.45 -8.81 15.90
N GLY A 72 9.94 -7.77 15.22
CA GLY A 72 9.34 -7.14 14.05
C GLY A 72 7.90 -6.66 14.28
N LEU A 73 7.10 -6.68 13.21
CA LEU A 73 5.68 -6.33 13.28
C LEU A 73 4.82 -7.35 14.03
N ASN A 74 5.34 -8.57 14.29
CA ASN A 74 4.60 -9.59 15.02
C ASN A 74 4.35 -9.20 16.49
N ALA A 75 5.19 -8.33 17.06
CA ALA A 75 4.98 -7.76 18.39
C ALA A 75 3.68 -6.92 18.51
N LEU A 76 3.10 -6.51 17.37
CA LEU A 76 1.80 -5.85 17.34
C LEU A 76 0.64 -6.83 17.60
N LEU A 77 0.84 -8.12 17.35
CA LEU A 77 -0.16 -9.17 17.49
C LEU A 77 0.01 -9.97 18.78
N GLN A 78 1.26 -10.22 19.17
CA GLN A 78 1.59 -11.11 20.28
C GLN A 78 2.42 -10.39 21.34
N ALA A 79 2.10 -10.67 22.60
CA ALA A 79 2.87 -10.17 23.73
C ALA A 79 4.29 -10.78 23.71
N PRO A 80 5.32 -10.05 24.18
CA PRO A 80 6.67 -10.60 24.32
C PRO A 80 6.73 -11.80 25.27
N ASP A 81 7.65 -12.73 25.02
CA ASP A 81 7.89 -13.90 25.90
C ASP A 81 8.43 -13.52 27.29
N ASP A 82 9.08 -12.35 27.40
CA ASP A 82 9.57 -11.83 28.68
C ASP A 82 8.40 -11.39 29.57
N GLU A 83 8.14 -12.13 30.65
CA GLU A 83 7.05 -11.87 31.60
C GLU A 83 7.05 -10.46 32.20
N ARG A 84 8.21 -9.79 32.30
CA ARG A 84 8.28 -8.42 32.80
C ARG A 84 7.83 -7.44 31.74
N ARG A 85 8.23 -7.64 30.47
CA ARG A 85 7.77 -6.83 29.34
C ARG A 85 6.29 -7.07 29.07
N ALA A 86 5.84 -8.33 29.12
CA ALA A 86 4.45 -8.73 28.86
C ALA A 86 3.43 -8.04 29.78
N LYS A 87 3.82 -7.68 31.02
CA LYS A 87 2.94 -6.95 31.96
C LYS A 87 2.55 -5.55 31.50
N ASN A 88 3.37 -4.93 30.65
CA ASN A 88 3.13 -3.59 30.15
C ASN A 88 2.44 -3.61 28.77
N TRP A 89 2.28 -4.77 28.15
CA TRP A 89 1.70 -4.90 26.83
C TRP A 89 0.16 -4.90 26.93
N ASP A 90 -0.50 -3.98 26.23
CA ASP A 90 -1.98 -3.83 26.23
C ASP A 90 -2.60 -4.14 24.85
N GLY A 91 -1.87 -4.88 24.01
CA GLY A 91 -2.32 -5.25 22.67
C GLY A 91 -3.44 -6.31 22.65
N PRO A 92 -3.82 -6.81 21.45
CA PRO A 92 -3.21 -6.55 20.15
C PRO A 92 -3.39 -5.10 19.67
N TYR A 93 -2.37 -4.56 19.00
CA TYR A 93 -2.39 -3.19 18.45
C TYR A 93 -2.93 -3.12 17.01
N LEU A 94 -3.38 -4.27 16.48
CA LEU A 94 -4.03 -4.40 15.19
C LEU A 94 -5.43 -4.96 15.38
N ASN A 95 -6.36 -4.49 14.55
CA ASN A 95 -7.75 -4.97 14.55
C ASN A 95 -7.90 -6.35 13.89
N GLU A 96 -6.89 -6.78 13.13
CA GLU A 96 -6.88 -8.06 12.43
C GLU A 96 -5.97 -9.05 13.15
N ASP A 97 -6.33 -10.34 13.13
CA ASP A 97 -5.56 -11.43 13.76
C ASP A 97 -4.24 -11.76 13.02
N LYS A 98 -3.93 -11.04 11.94
CA LYS A 98 -2.76 -11.24 11.10
C LYS A 98 -2.24 -9.92 10.55
N LEU A 99 -0.97 -9.91 10.18
CA LEU A 99 -0.39 -8.77 9.48
C LEU A 99 -0.98 -8.65 8.07
N PRO A 100 -1.31 -7.43 7.61
CA PRO A 100 -1.70 -7.21 6.23
C PRO A 100 -0.51 -7.51 5.32
N LEU A 101 -0.79 -8.07 4.15
CA LEU A 101 0.17 -8.11 3.05
C LEU A 101 0.06 -6.80 2.28
N ASP A 102 1.15 -6.45 1.61
CA ASP A 102 1.13 -5.36 0.66
C ASP A 102 0.24 -5.69 -0.56
N PRO A 103 -0.08 -4.71 -1.43
CA PRO A 103 -0.93 -4.91 -2.60
C PRO A 103 -0.43 -5.97 -3.60
N TRP A 104 0.85 -6.30 -3.56
CA TRP A 104 1.50 -7.29 -4.43
C TRP A 104 1.63 -8.67 -3.76
N GLY A 105 1.24 -8.78 -2.49
CA GLY A 105 1.22 -10.02 -1.73
C GLY A 105 2.49 -10.28 -0.92
N ASN A 106 3.38 -9.30 -0.79
CA ASN A 106 4.59 -9.41 0.01
C ASN A 106 4.32 -8.99 1.46
N GLU A 107 5.14 -9.50 2.38
CA GLU A 107 5.13 -9.06 3.77
C GLU A 107 5.79 -7.68 3.90
N TYR A 108 5.32 -6.87 4.86
CA TYR A 108 5.97 -5.60 5.19
C TYR A 108 7.28 -5.85 5.94
N GLY A 109 8.33 -5.17 5.51
CA GLY A 109 9.62 -5.10 6.19
C GLY A 109 9.58 -4.12 7.36
N TYR A 110 10.38 -4.43 8.38
CA TYR A 110 10.54 -3.61 9.58
C TYR A 110 12.02 -3.56 9.97
N GLU A 111 12.52 -2.36 10.20
CA GLU A 111 13.89 -2.10 10.65
C GLU A 111 13.85 -1.07 11.78
N TYR A 112 14.42 -1.41 12.93
CA TYR A 112 14.57 -0.48 14.05
C TYR A 112 15.99 -0.51 14.59
N ASP A 113 16.68 0.63 14.48
CA ASP A 113 17.96 0.86 15.13
C ASP A 113 17.74 1.59 16.46
N SER A 114 18.04 0.90 17.56
CA SER A 114 17.96 1.47 18.91
C SER A 114 19.21 2.25 19.30
N GLU A 115 20.34 2.03 18.62
CA GLU A 115 21.64 2.63 18.94
C GLU A 115 21.75 4.08 18.41
N ASP A 116 21.08 4.38 17.30
CA ASP A 116 21.04 5.72 16.67
C ASP A 116 20.18 6.77 17.40
N GLY A 117 19.90 6.59 18.70
CA GLY A 117 19.30 7.62 19.54
C GLY A 117 17.77 7.63 19.63
N GLY A 118 17.10 6.53 19.28
CA GLY A 118 15.67 6.34 19.55
C GLY A 118 14.73 6.96 18.52
N GLY A 119 15.14 6.97 17.24
CA GLY A 119 14.28 7.40 16.13
C GLY A 119 13.07 6.50 15.91
N LYS A 120 12.18 6.88 14.98
CA LYS A 120 11.06 6.04 14.55
C LYS A 120 11.54 4.83 13.73
N PRO A 121 10.89 3.66 13.84
CA PRO A 121 11.22 2.51 13.01
C PRO A 121 10.93 2.78 11.53
N ARG A 122 11.71 2.13 10.67
CA ARG A 122 11.45 2.10 9.22
C ARG A 122 10.52 0.92 8.90
N ILE A 123 9.47 1.21 8.15
CA ILE A 123 8.48 0.24 7.66
C ILE A 123 8.44 0.39 6.15
N PHE A 124 8.53 -0.73 5.43
CA PHE A 124 8.62 -0.70 3.97
C PHE A 124 7.91 -1.89 3.32
N SER A 125 7.52 -1.71 2.06
CA SER A 125 7.09 -2.77 1.14
C SER A 125 8.09 -2.84 -0.01
N ASN A 126 8.44 -4.05 -0.42
CA ASN A 126 9.33 -4.32 -1.56
C ASN A 126 8.66 -4.07 -2.93
N GLY A 127 7.49 -3.42 -2.93
CA GLY A 127 6.82 -3.04 -4.16
C GLY A 127 6.39 -4.21 -5.07
N PRO A 128 6.09 -3.90 -6.34
CA PRO A 128 5.69 -4.87 -7.36
C PRO A 128 6.68 -5.98 -7.67
N ASP A 129 8.00 -5.73 -7.57
CA ASP A 129 9.02 -6.73 -7.90
C ASP A 129 9.31 -7.70 -6.73
N GLY A 130 9.03 -7.28 -5.49
CA GLY A 130 9.24 -8.07 -4.29
C GLY A 130 10.72 -8.16 -3.88
N GLU A 131 11.61 -7.48 -4.59
CA GLU A 131 13.04 -7.43 -4.30
C GLU A 131 13.33 -6.25 -3.37
N PRO A 132 14.05 -6.44 -2.25
CA PRO A 132 14.37 -5.34 -1.35
C PRO A 132 15.43 -4.41 -1.95
N GLU A 133 15.41 -3.14 -1.53
CA GLU A 133 16.40 -2.11 -1.89
C GLU A 133 16.38 -1.71 -3.38
N THR A 134 15.21 -1.78 -3.99
CA THR A 134 14.95 -1.37 -5.38
C THR A 134 14.26 0.00 -5.43
N ASP A 135 14.18 0.57 -6.64
CA ASP A 135 13.58 1.90 -6.87
C ASP A 135 12.05 1.92 -6.66
N ASP A 136 11.38 0.76 -6.60
CA ASP A 136 9.94 0.63 -6.38
C ASP A 136 9.56 0.30 -4.94
N ASP A 137 10.54 0.24 -4.03
CA ASP A 137 10.32 0.19 -2.58
C ASP A 137 9.48 1.38 -2.12
N ILE A 138 8.52 1.09 -1.24
CA ILE A 138 7.67 2.11 -0.61
C ILE A 138 7.93 2.05 0.88
N ALA A 139 8.48 3.12 1.44
CA ALA A 139 8.82 3.21 2.86
C ALA A 139 8.29 4.50 3.51
N ASN A 140 8.11 4.46 4.83
CA ASN A 140 7.80 5.66 5.61
C ASN A 140 9.00 6.62 5.74
N ARG A 141 10.22 6.11 5.63
CA ARG A 141 11.47 6.88 5.65
C ARG A 141 12.55 6.23 4.78
N SER A 142 13.50 7.04 4.33
CA SER A 142 14.71 6.59 3.63
C SER A 142 15.54 5.66 4.53
N LYS A 143 16.27 4.72 3.90
CA LYS A 143 17.18 3.80 4.59
C LYS A 143 18.41 4.53 5.13
N ASP A 144 18.84 5.58 4.44
CA ASP A 144 19.86 6.51 4.92
C ASP A 144 19.21 7.48 5.90
N GLY A 145 19.72 7.54 7.13
CA GLY A 145 19.31 8.46 8.18
C GLY A 145 19.64 9.93 7.88
N GLU A 146 19.36 10.40 6.66
CA GLU A 146 19.34 11.83 6.35
C GLU A 146 18.14 12.43 7.08
N SER A 147 18.41 13.02 8.24
CA SER A 147 17.51 13.93 8.91
C SER A 147 17.24 15.11 7.98
N ASP A 148 16.14 15.06 7.22
CA ASP A 148 15.53 16.26 6.64
C ASP A 148 14.93 17.10 7.78
N GLU A 149 15.80 17.66 8.63
CA GLU A 149 15.51 18.86 9.40
C GLU A 149 15.50 20.06 8.44
N GLU A 150 14.49 20.18 7.58
CA GLU A 150 14.19 21.49 7.00
C GLU A 150 12.75 21.59 6.48
N SER A 151 11.87 22.16 7.32
CA SER A 151 10.84 23.15 6.91
C SER A 151 10.05 23.61 8.14
N GLY A 152 10.73 24.35 9.01
CA GLY A 152 10.16 24.85 10.26
C GLY A 152 10.75 26.18 10.72
N SER A 153 11.10 27.09 9.82
CA SER A 153 11.34 28.49 10.21
C SER A 153 11.21 29.45 9.04
N GLY A 154 10.37 30.49 9.21
CA GLY A 154 10.50 31.73 8.44
C GLY A 154 9.23 32.20 7.74
N SER A 155 8.30 32.81 8.49
CA SER A 155 7.80 34.14 8.13
C SER A 155 7.03 34.70 9.32
N SER A 156 7.79 35.26 10.25
CA SER A 156 7.35 36.41 11.01
C SER A 156 7.81 37.61 10.21
N ASP A 157 6.90 38.42 9.69
CA ASP A 157 7.19 39.80 9.35
C ASP A 157 6.01 40.66 9.85
N GLU A 158 6.36 41.55 10.78
CA GLU A 158 5.62 42.74 11.19
C GLU A 158 5.64 43.81 10.09
#